data_AF-A0A806J513-F1
#
_entry.id   AF-A0A806J513-F1
#
_cell.length_a   1.000
_cell.length_b   1.000
_cell.length_c   1.000
_cell.angle_alpha   90.00
_cell.angle_beta   90.00
_cell.angle_gamma   90.00
#
_symmetry.space_group_name_H-M   'P 1'
#
loop_
_entity.id
_entity.type
_entity.pdbx_description
1 polymer ?
#
loop_
_entity_poly.entity_id
_entity_poly.type
_entity_poly.pdbx_seq_one_letter_code
_entity_poly.pdbx_strand_id
1 'polypeptide(L)'
;MNKFEFAEQLIAIVKRDVAPALGCTEPISLALASAIAKSHLGSEPVQIQAKVSPNLMKNSMGVTVPGTGMVGLPIVAAVGRLQVMQRQVWKC
;
A
#
# COMPACT_ATOMS: atom_id res chain seq x y z
N MET A 1 4.63 -38.75 -9.16
CA MET A 1 5.09 -37.38 -8.84
C MET A 1 6.23 -37.50 -7.87
N ASN A 2 7.44 -37.12 -8.28
CA ASN A 2 8.62 -37.28 -7.43
C ASN A 2 8.65 -36.16 -6.38
N LYS A 3 9.18 -36.46 -5.19
CA LYS A 3 9.17 -35.54 -4.04
C LYS A 3 9.88 -34.21 -4.36
N PHE A 4 10.87 -34.26 -5.25
CA PHE A 4 11.61 -33.11 -5.75
C PHE A 4 10.78 -32.19 -6.66
N GLU A 5 9.98 -32.74 -7.58
CA GLU A 5 9.15 -31.91 -8.48
C GLU A 5 8.07 -31.13 -7.72
N PHE A 6 7.53 -31.73 -6.66
CA PHE A 6 6.53 -31.08 -5.82
C PHE A 6 7.12 -29.90 -5.03
N ALA A 7 8.36 -30.03 -4.52
CA ALA A 7 9.03 -28.95 -3.79
C ALA A 7 9.31 -27.73 -4.69
N GLU A 8 9.76 -27.96 -5.93
CA GLU A 8 10.00 -26.89 -6.91
C GLU A 8 8.71 -26.15 -7.28
N GLN A 9 7.59 -26.87 -7.43
CA GLN A 9 6.29 -26.25 -7.67
C GLN A 9 5.84 -25.37 -6.50
N LEU A 10 6.04 -25.81 -5.25
CA LEU A 10 5.72 -24.99 -4.08
C LEU A 10 6.59 -23.73 -3.99
N ILE A 11 7.90 -23.84 -4.26
CA ILE A 11 8.81 -22.70 -4.28
C ILE A 11 8.40 -21.69 -5.36
N ALA A 12 7.98 -22.17 -6.54
CA ALA A 12 7.50 -21.32 -7.63
C ALA A 12 6.23 -20.55 -7.25
N ILE A 13 5.26 -21.23 -6.59
CA ILE A 13 4.03 -20.59 -6.09
C ILE A 13 4.36 -19.52 -5.05
N VAL A 14 5.22 -19.85 -4.07
CA VAL A 14 5.64 -18.90 -3.03
C VAL A 14 6.33 -17.67 -3.63
N LYS A 15 7.26 -17.85 -4.57
CA LYS A 15 7.93 -16.71 -5.22
C LYS A 15 6.96 -15.84 -6.02
N ARG A 16 5.97 -16.44 -6.68
CA ARG A 16 4.96 -15.73 -7.46
C ARG A 16 4.03 -14.90 -6.57
N ASP A 17 3.64 -15.44 -5.41
CA ASP A 17 2.53 -14.90 -4.62
C ASP A 17 2.98 -14.11 -3.37
N VAL A 18 4.19 -14.33 -2.85
CA VAL A 18 4.67 -13.65 -1.63
C VAL A 18 5.12 -12.22 -1.89
N ALA A 19 5.90 -11.96 -2.95
CA ALA A 19 6.35 -10.59 -3.23
C ALA A 19 5.15 -9.62 -3.45
N PRO A 20 4.09 -10.02 -4.19
CA PRO A 20 2.92 -9.16 -4.39
C PRO A 20 2.00 -8.97 -3.17
N ALA A 21 2.21 -9.74 -2.10
CA ALA A 21 1.35 -9.71 -0.91
C ALA A 21 1.97 -8.91 0.26
N LEU A 22 3.23 -8.48 0.14
CA LEU A 22 3.98 -7.87 1.23
C LEU A 22 4.01 -6.34 1.10
N GLY A 23 3.70 -5.65 2.20
CA GLY A 23 3.92 -4.20 2.34
C GLY A 23 2.77 -3.31 1.87
N CYS A 24 1.64 -3.83 1.41
CA CYS A 24 0.52 -2.98 1.00
C CYS A 24 -0.38 -2.52 2.16
N THR A 25 -0.33 -3.17 3.32
CA THR A 25 -1.25 -2.91 4.44
C THR A 25 -1.02 -1.53 5.05
N GLU A 26 0.23 -1.21 5.36
CA GLU A 26 0.64 0.04 5.99
C GLU A 26 0.36 1.27 5.10
N PRO A 27 0.75 1.33 3.82
CA PRO A 27 0.42 2.46 2.98
C PRO A 27 -1.08 2.58 2.72
N ILE A 28 -1.81 1.48 2.51
CA ILE A 28 -3.28 1.54 2.34
C ILE A 28 -3.94 2.12 3.60
N SER A 29 -3.47 1.78 4.79
CA SER A 29 -4.02 2.33 6.04
C SER A 29 -3.89 3.86 6.11
N LEU A 30 -2.76 4.43 5.64
CA LEU A 30 -2.55 5.88 5.61
C LEU A 30 -3.42 6.55 4.53
N ALA A 31 -3.54 5.93 3.35
CA ALA A 31 -4.41 6.43 2.29
C ALA A 31 -5.87 6.48 2.76
N LEU A 32 -6.35 5.40 3.41
CA LEU A 32 -7.68 5.31 3.97
C LEU A 32 -7.92 6.36 5.06
N ALA A 33 -6.97 6.53 5.98
CA ALA A 33 -7.05 7.57 7.01
C ALA A 33 -7.15 8.98 6.41
N SER A 34 -6.39 9.25 5.35
CA SER A 34 -6.41 10.54 4.64
C SER A 34 -7.75 10.78 3.92
N ALA A 35 -8.33 9.75 3.31
CA ALA A 35 -9.65 9.81 2.66
C ALA A 35 -10.77 10.08 3.69
N ILE A 36 -10.74 9.36 4.81
CA ILE A 36 -11.71 9.54 5.90
C ILE A 36 -11.58 10.95 6.49
N ALA A 37 -10.36 11.41 6.77
CA ALA A 37 -10.14 12.76 7.27
C ALA A 37 -10.70 13.83 6.32
N LYS A 38 -10.51 13.68 5.00
CA LYS A 38 -11.12 14.58 4.00
C LYS A 38 -12.65 14.56 4.06
N SER A 39 -13.25 13.37 4.18
CA SER A 39 -14.72 13.23 4.25
C SER A 39 -15.33 13.98 5.44
N HIS A 40 -14.61 14.08 6.55
CA HIS A 40 -15.04 14.84 7.73
C HIS A 40 -14.73 16.35 7.65
N LEU A 41 -13.75 16.76 6.83
CA LEU A 41 -13.35 18.16 6.70
C LEU A 41 -14.38 19.00 5.91
N GLY A 42 -15.14 18.37 5.00
CA GLY A 42 -16.17 19.04 4.19
C GLY A 42 -15.64 20.07 3.18
N SER A 43 -14.32 20.23 3.07
CA SER A 43 -13.62 21.16 2.18
C SER A 43 -12.31 20.55 1.69
N GLU A 44 -11.67 21.18 0.69
CA GLU A 44 -10.43 20.65 0.13
C GLU A 44 -9.24 20.91 1.08
N PRO A 45 -8.52 19.87 1.54
CA PRO A 45 -7.38 20.07 2.44
C PRO A 45 -6.22 20.75 1.71
N VAL A 46 -5.66 21.79 2.34
CA VAL A 46 -4.46 22.50 1.86
C VAL A 46 -3.17 21.77 2.26
N GLN A 47 -3.19 21.05 3.38
CA GLN A 47 -2.03 20.33 3.92
C GLN A 47 -2.46 19.05 4.63
N ILE A 48 -1.65 18.00 4.53
CA ILE A 48 -1.82 16.75 5.29
C ILE A 48 -0.62 16.57 6.22
N GLN A 49 -0.87 16.41 7.51
CA GLN A 49 0.12 15.92 8.48
C GLN A 49 -0.27 14.52 8.95
N ALA A 50 0.54 13.54 8.59
CA ALA A 50 0.37 12.16 9.02
C ALA A 50 1.29 11.87 10.21
N LYS A 51 0.72 11.49 11.36
CA LYS A 51 1.49 10.93 12.48
C LYS A 51 1.38 9.42 12.43
N VAL A 52 2.50 8.76 12.19
CA VAL A 52 2.58 7.31 12.04
C VAL A 52 3.60 6.72 13.01
N SER A 53 3.43 5.46 13.38
CA SER A 53 4.44 4.78 14.18
C SER A 53 5.71 4.52 13.35
N PRO A 54 6.88 4.36 13.98
CA PRO A 54 8.11 3.99 13.28
C PRO A 54 7.99 2.69 12.47
N ASN A 55 7.12 1.77 12.90
CA ASN A 55 6.84 0.52 12.18
C ASN A 55 6.05 0.77 10.90
N LEU A 56 5.03 1.64 10.93
CA LEU A 56 4.30 2.00 9.73
C LEU A 56 5.21 2.76 8.77
N MET A 57 6.03 3.68 9.30
CA MET A 57 7.03 4.42 8.53
C MET A 57 7.95 3.46 7.77
N LYS A 58 8.68 2.58 8.46
CA LYS A 58 9.67 1.69 7.83
C LYS A 58 9.04 0.72 6.82
N ASN A 59 7.83 0.22 7.10
CA ASN A 59 7.16 -0.78 6.25
C ASN A 59 6.53 -0.15 5.00
N SER A 60 6.23 1.16 5.02
CA SER A 60 5.59 1.85 3.88
C SER A 60 6.56 2.61 2.99
N MET A 61 7.79 2.89 3.43
CA MET A 61 8.73 3.71 2.66
C MET A 61 9.16 3.06 1.33
N GLY A 62 9.20 1.73 1.26
CA GLY A 62 9.60 1.00 0.06
C GLY A 62 8.46 0.72 -0.92
N VAL A 63 7.23 1.16 -0.63
CA VAL A 63 6.05 0.77 -1.41
C VAL A 63 5.81 1.76 -2.52
N THR A 64 5.69 1.24 -3.73
CA THR A 64 5.37 2.03 -4.93
C THR A 64 3.86 2.25 -5.00
N VAL A 65 3.45 3.50 -5.23
CA VAL A 65 2.03 3.82 -5.41
C VAL A 65 1.65 3.61 -6.87
N PRO A 66 0.70 2.69 -7.17
CA PRO A 66 0.30 2.38 -8.54
C PRO A 66 -0.09 3.63 -9.34
N GLY A 67 0.31 3.68 -10.61
CA GLY A 67 -0.03 4.78 -11.52
C GLY A 67 0.70 6.10 -11.26
N THR A 68 1.51 6.21 -10.19
CA THR A 68 2.27 7.44 -9.88
C THR A 68 3.77 7.32 -10.20
N GLY A 69 4.31 6.09 -10.19
CA GLY A 69 5.76 5.88 -10.29
C GLY A 69 6.56 6.39 -9.08
N MET A 70 5.88 6.84 -8.03
CA MET A 70 6.49 7.40 -6.81
C MET A 70 6.39 6.39 -5.66
N VAL A 71 7.30 6.54 -4.70
CA VAL A 71 7.38 5.71 -3.49
C VAL A 71 7.21 6.56 -2.22
N GLY A 72 6.67 5.95 -1.18
CA GLY A 72 6.69 6.49 0.17
C GLY A 72 5.40 7.18 0.66
N LEU A 73 5.40 7.50 1.96
CA LEU A 73 4.21 7.99 2.66
C LEU A 73 3.58 9.30 2.13
N PRO A 74 4.35 10.31 1.68
CA PRO A 74 3.75 11.56 1.23
C PRO A 74 2.81 11.38 0.03
N ILE A 75 3.21 10.55 -0.95
CA ILE A 75 2.39 10.28 -2.12
C ILE A 75 1.16 9.45 -1.76
N VAL A 76 1.30 8.49 -0.84
CA VAL A 76 0.19 7.68 -0.31
C VAL A 76 -0.88 8.55 0.33
N ALA A 77 -0.47 9.50 1.20
CA ALA A 77 -1.39 10.43 1.85
C ALA A 77 -2.07 11.36 0.83
N ALA A 78 -1.31 11.87 -0.13
CA ALA A 78 -1.84 12.73 -1.20
C ALA A 78 -2.86 12.00 -2.08
N VAL A 79 -2.59 10.75 -2.47
CA VAL A 79 -3.51 9.91 -3.25
C VAL A 79 -4.76 9.56 -2.45
N GLY A 80 -4.61 9.24 -1.15
CA GLY A 80 -5.74 8.99 -0.25
C GLY A 80 -6.71 10.18 -0.16
N ARG A 81 -6.20 11.42 -0.20
CA ARG A 81 -7.04 12.63 -0.26
C ARG A 81 -7.83 12.74 -1.57
N LEU A 82 -7.26 12.32 -2.70
CA LEU A 82 -7.86 12.55 -4.01
C LEU A 82 -9.06 11.64 -4.29
N GLN A 83 -9.17 10.48 -3.63
CA GLN A 83 -10.07 9.43 -4.06
C GLN A 83 -10.90 8.83 -2.92
N VAL A 84 -12.22 8.75 -3.12
CA VAL A 84 -13.06 7.78 -2.40
C VAL A 84 -12.60 6.41 -2.88
N MET A 85 -12.00 5.57 -2.02
CA MET A 85 -11.35 4.30 -2.41
C MET A 85 -12.26 3.41 -3.29
N GLN A 86 -12.18 3.59 -4.61
CA GLN A 86 -12.70 2.68 -5.63
C GLN A 86 -11.60 1.65 -5.87
N ARG A 87 -11.94 0.35 -5.78
CA ARG A 87 -11.05 -0.82 -5.92
C ARG A 87 -9.78 -0.55 -6.75
N GLN A 88 -8.74 -0.04 -6.11
CA GLN A 88 -7.40 0.02 -6.68
C GLN A 88 -6.70 -1.24 -6.20
N VAL A 89 -6.33 -2.11 -7.14
CA VAL A 89 -5.44 -3.23 -6.83
C VAL A 89 -4.07 -2.60 -6.62
N TRP A 90 -3.73 -2.34 -5.36
CA TRP A 90 -2.35 -2.05 -4.99
C TRP A 90 -1.57 -3.32 -5.27
N LYS A 91 -0.96 -3.38 -6.45
CA LYS A 91 0.09 -4.36 -6.70
C LYS A 91 1.27 -3.91 -5.85
N CYS A 92 1.41 -4.51 -4.66
CA CYS A 92 2.75 -4.95 -4.32
C CYS A 92 3.17 -5.97 -5.42
#